data_AF-A0A3P6AIZ8-F1
#
_entry.id   AF-A0A3P6AIZ8-F1
#
_cell.length_a   1.000
_cell.length_b   1.000
_cell.length_c   1.000
_cell.angle_alpha   90.00
_cell.angle_beta   90.00
_cell.angle_gamma   90.00
#
_symmetry.space_group_name_H-M   'P 1'
#
loop_
_entity.id
_entity.type
_entity.pdbx_description
1 polymer ?
#
loop_
_entity_poly.entity_id
_entity_poly.type
_entity_poly.pdbx_seq_one_letter_code
_entity_poly.pdbx_strand_id
1 'polypeptide(L)'
;MMECIRRQLMTWFNERRETSMQWTSILVPTAERRVAEALELARTYQVLRANEAEFEVISHEGNNIVDIRNRCCLCRGWQLYGLPCAHAVAALLSCRQNVHRFTESCFTVATYRKTYSQTIHPIPDKSLWREMSEGGDPSVGKGGVEGVVINPPKSLRPPGRPRKRRARAEDRGRVKRVVHCSRCNQTGHFRTTCAAPI
;
A
#
# COMPACT_ATOMS: atom_id res chain seq x y z
N MET A 1 -16.21 -9.49 21.12
CA MET A 1 -15.33 -9.29 19.95
C MET A 1 -14.76 -7.86 19.89
N MET A 2 -15.60 -6.81 19.76
CA MET A 2 -15.11 -5.42 19.65
C MET A 2 -14.31 -4.93 20.87
N GLU A 3 -14.73 -5.31 22.08
CA GLU A 3 -14.00 -4.94 23.31
C GLU A 3 -12.59 -5.56 23.39
N CYS A 4 -12.42 -6.78 22.86
CA CYS A 4 -11.10 -7.42 22.76
C CYS A 4 -10.19 -6.63 21.81
N ILE A 5 -10.72 -6.18 20.67
CA ILE A 5 -9.97 -5.38 19.69
C ILE A 5 -9.57 -4.04 20.31
N ARG A 6 -10.50 -3.36 21.00
CA ARG A 6 -10.22 -2.09 21.69
C ARG A 6 -9.11 -2.23 22.71
N ARG A 7 -9.18 -3.25 23.58
CA ARG A 7 -8.14 -3.53 24.59
C ARG A 7 -6.79 -3.83 23.93
N GLN A 8 -6.79 -4.63 22.87
CA GLN A 8 -5.57 -4.95 22.12
C GLN A 8 -4.92 -3.68 21.55
N LEU A 9 -5.71 -2.83 20.89
CA LEU A 9 -5.22 -1.57 20.31
C LEU A 9 -4.74 -0.60 21.40
N MET A 10 -5.43 -0.52 22.53
CA MET A 10 -5.01 0.30 23.67
C MET A 10 -3.63 -0.11 24.18
N THR A 11 -3.42 -1.41 24.44
CA THR A 11 -2.11 -1.95 24.84
C THR A 11 -1.05 -1.66 23.78
N TRP A 12 -1.36 -1.94 22.51
CA TRP A 12 -0.46 -1.72 21.38
C TRP A 12 -0.04 -0.28 21.16
N PHE A 13 -0.95 0.69 21.32
CA PHE A 13 -0.63 2.11 21.20
C PHE A 13 0.25 2.55 22.35
N ASN A 14 -0.02 2.06 23.57
CA ASN A 14 0.80 2.36 24.73
C ASN A 14 2.22 1.82 24.60
N GLU A 15 2.37 0.53 24.30
CA GLU A 15 3.67 -0.12 24.10
C GLU A 15 4.50 0.57 23.02
N ARG A 16 3.89 0.94 21.90
CA ARG A 16 4.57 1.65 20.81
C ARG A 16 5.02 3.05 21.20
N ARG A 17 4.22 3.79 21.98
CA ARG A 17 4.64 5.09 22.53
C ARG A 17 5.85 4.92 23.43
N GLU A 18 5.75 4.07 24.45
CA GLU A 18 6.83 3.84 25.43
C GLU A 18 8.13 3.40 24.73
N THR A 19 8.03 2.43 23.81
CA THR A 19 9.18 1.97 23.02
C THR A 19 9.80 3.12 22.23
N SER A 20 8.97 3.96 21.59
CA SER A 20 9.45 5.08 20.79
C SER A 20 10.09 6.20 21.60
N MET A 21 9.83 6.31 22.91
CA MET A 21 10.47 7.32 23.77
C MET A 21 11.97 7.07 23.93
N GLN A 22 12.39 5.81 23.83
CA GLN A 22 13.79 5.40 23.95
C GLN A 22 14.61 5.69 22.68
N TRP A 23 13.95 5.99 21.56
CA TRP A 23 14.63 6.21 20.28
C TRP A 23 15.19 7.62 20.17
N THR A 24 16.50 7.74 19.96
CA THR A 24 17.21 9.02 19.80
C THR A 24 17.60 9.32 18.35
N SER A 25 17.47 8.35 17.46
CA SER A 25 17.77 8.46 16.02
C SER A 25 16.71 9.26 15.26
N ILE A 26 17.05 9.67 14.04
CA ILE A 26 16.13 10.35 13.11
C ILE A 26 15.09 9.35 12.58
N LEU A 27 15.53 8.14 12.22
CA LEU A 27 14.69 7.07 11.67
C LEU A 27 14.35 6.04 12.74
N VAL A 28 13.25 5.33 12.54
CA VAL A 28 12.90 4.18 13.37
C VAL A 28 14.00 3.11 13.28
N PRO A 29 14.25 2.33 14.35
CA PRO A 29 15.42 1.43 14.42
C PRO A 29 15.58 0.47 13.24
N THR A 30 14.46 -0.03 12.69
CA THR A 30 14.47 -0.93 11.54
C THR A 30 14.93 -0.23 10.25
N ALA A 31 14.54 1.03 10.03
CA ALA A 31 14.97 1.81 8.88
C ALA A 31 16.43 2.28 9.06
N GLU A 32 16.80 2.68 10.27
CA GLU A 32 18.17 3.06 10.61
C GLU A 32 19.15 1.91 10.32
N ARG A 33 18.80 0.70 10.74
CA ARG A 33 19.59 -0.51 10.45
C ARG A 33 19.76 -0.75 8.94
N ARG A 34 18.69 -0.60 8.14
CA ARG A 34 18.77 -0.78 6.68
C ARG A 34 19.64 0.29 6.02
N VAL A 35 19.58 1.53 6.50
CA VAL A 35 20.46 2.61 6.02
C VAL A 35 21.91 2.32 6.39
N ALA A 36 22.18 1.83 7.60
CA ALA A 36 23.52 1.43 8.02
C ALA A 36 24.09 0.27 7.17
N GLU A 37 23.30 -0.77 6.89
CA GLU A 37 23.69 -1.86 5.99
C GLU A 37 24.00 -1.34 4.58
N ALA A 38 23.18 -0.42 4.05
CA ALA A 38 23.42 0.20 2.75
C ALA A 38 24.65 1.10 2.72
N LEU A 39 24.95 1.80 3.82
CA LEU A 39 26.17 2.61 4.00
C LEU A 39 27.42 1.75 3.91
N GLU A 40 27.44 0.59 4.56
CA GLU A 40 28.60 -0.30 4.52
C GLU A 40 28.84 -0.89 3.13
N LEU A 41 27.78 -1.30 2.43
CA LEU A 41 27.89 -1.77 1.04
C LEU A 41 28.34 -0.65 0.09
N ALA A 42 27.81 0.56 0.27
CA ALA A 42 28.14 1.71 -0.59
C ALA A 42 29.63 2.05 -0.61
N ARG A 43 30.37 1.73 0.46
CA ARG A 43 31.83 1.97 0.55
C ARG A 43 32.63 1.14 -0.46
N THR A 44 32.10 0.00 -0.91
CA THR A 44 32.80 -0.88 -1.85
C THR A 44 32.50 -0.55 -3.31
N TYR A 45 31.61 0.41 -3.57
CA TYR A 45 31.17 0.75 -4.92
C TYR A 45 31.97 1.91 -5.50
N GLN A 46 32.20 1.86 -6.80
CA GLN A 46 32.78 2.97 -7.55
C GLN A 46 31.65 3.86 -8.11
N VAL A 47 31.81 5.18 -7.98
CA VAL A 47 30.81 6.15 -8.42
C VAL A 47 31.39 7.04 -9.52
N LEU A 48 30.71 7.11 -10.65
CA LEU A 48 30.98 8.00 -11.76
C LEU A 48 29.85 9.02 -11.86
N ARG A 49 30.17 10.31 -11.78
CA ARG A 49 29.19 11.38 -11.85
C ARG A 49 28.92 11.74 -13.32
N ALA A 50 27.68 11.58 -13.77
CA ALA A 50 27.27 11.96 -15.13
C ALA A 50 26.89 13.45 -15.20
N ASN A 51 26.12 13.94 -14.23
CA ASN A 51 25.77 15.37 -14.11
C ASN A 51 25.51 15.77 -12.66
N GLU A 52 24.76 16.85 -12.43
CA GLU A 52 24.48 17.33 -11.08
C GLU A 52 23.78 16.29 -10.20
N ALA A 53 22.87 15.49 -10.77
CA ALA A 53 21.97 14.58 -10.05
C ALA A 53 22.03 13.11 -10.51
N GLU A 54 22.63 12.81 -11.66
CA GLU A 54 22.74 11.46 -12.20
C GLU A 54 24.15 10.88 -12.06
N PHE A 55 24.20 9.61 -11.66
CA PHE A 55 25.41 8.88 -11.35
C PHE A 55 25.33 7.46 -11.91
N GLU A 56 26.45 6.98 -12.44
CA GLU A 56 26.67 5.56 -12.69
C GLU A 56 27.43 4.97 -11.48
N VAL A 57 26.86 3.94 -10.88
CA VAL A 57 27.44 3.26 -9.72
C VAL A 57 27.78 1.83 -10.11
N ILE A 58 29.07 1.52 -10.05
CA ILE A 58 29.63 0.21 -10.39
C ILE A 58 29.74 -0.60 -9.10
N SER A 59 29.01 -1.72 -9.07
CA SER A 59 28.98 -2.67 -7.95
C SER A 59 29.37 -4.07 -8.43
N HIS A 60 29.55 -5.01 -7.50
CA HIS A 60 29.83 -6.41 -7.84
C HIS A 60 28.69 -7.08 -8.64
N GLU A 61 27.47 -6.56 -8.53
CA GLU A 61 26.27 -7.05 -9.22
C GLU A 61 26.08 -6.41 -10.61
N GLY A 62 26.95 -5.46 -10.98
CA GLY A 62 26.89 -4.68 -12.21
C GLY A 62 26.66 -3.18 -11.98
N ASN A 63 26.46 -2.47 -13.08
CA ASN A 63 26.34 -1.02 -13.09
C ASN A 63 24.88 -0.61 -12.90
N ASN A 64 24.66 0.42 -12.07
CA ASN A 64 23.35 0.98 -11.81
C ASN A 64 23.36 2.49 -12.02
N ILE A 65 22.33 2.99 -12.69
CA ILE A 65 22.10 4.42 -12.85
C ILE A 65 21.27 4.91 -11.66
N VAL A 66 21.75 5.94 -10.99
CA VAL A 66 21.09 6.59 -9.86
C VAL A 66 20.78 8.04 -10.22
N ASP A 67 19.54 8.44 -10.02
CA ASP A 67 19.10 9.83 -10.04
C ASP A 67 18.69 10.25 -8.62
N ILE A 68 19.52 11.07 -7.97
CA ILE A 68 19.28 11.50 -6.59
C ILE A 68 18.17 12.55 -6.48
N ARG A 69 17.87 13.30 -7.55
CA ARG A 69 16.83 14.33 -7.57
C ARG A 69 15.46 13.69 -7.60
N ASN A 70 15.30 12.67 -8.45
CA ASN A 70 14.06 11.89 -8.56
C ASN A 70 13.99 10.70 -7.60
N ARG A 71 15.01 10.50 -6.76
CA ARG A 71 15.09 9.39 -5.78
C ARG A 71 14.94 8.01 -6.45
N CYS A 72 15.57 7.86 -7.60
CA CYS A 72 15.45 6.69 -8.44
C CYS A 72 16.78 5.95 -8.55
N CYS A 73 16.72 4.63 -8.50
CA CYS A 73 17.84 3.77 -8.86
C CYS A 73 17.36 2.69 -9.84
N LEU A 74 18.20 2.31 -10.80
CA LEU A 74 17.91 1.24 -11.75
C LEU A 74 17.64 -0.11 -11.06
N CYS A 75 18.27 -0.37 -9.91
CA CYS A 75 18.01 -1.57 -9.11
C CYS A 75 16.61 -1.60 -8.47
N ARG A 76 15.84 -0.50 -8.57
CA ARG A 76 14.49 -0.29 -8.01
C ARG A 76 14.37 -0.35 -6.49
N GLY A 77 15.46 -0.63 -5.77
CA GLY A 77 15.43 -0.75 -4.31
C GLY A 77 14.94 0.52 -3.63
N TRP A 78 15.36 1.69 -4.11
CA TRP A 78 14.92 2.96 -3.52
C TRP A 78 13.41 3.17 -3.66
N GLN A 79 12.89 2.97 -4.85
CA GLN A 79 11.47 3.17 -5.16
C GLN A 79 10.57 2.15 -4.46
N LEU A 80 11.01 0.90 -4.33
CA LEU A 80 10.24 -0.17 -3.71
C LEU A 80 10.17 -0.04 -2.19
N TYR A 81 11.27 0.37 -1.55
CA TYR A 81 11.36 0.40 -0.09
C TYR A 81 11.18 1.78 0.52
N GLY A 82 11.25 2.86 -0.27
CA GLY A 82 11.24 4.24 0.25
C GLY A 82 12.50 4.61 1.03
N LEU A 83 13.57 3.81 0.92
CA LEU A 83 14.86 4.01 1.56
C LEU A 83 15.94 3.91 0.48
N PRO A 84 16.96 4.80 0.46
CA PRO A 84 18.08 4.69 -0.46
C PRO A 84 18.71 3.29 -0.41
N CYS A 85 18.82 2.63 -1.56
CA CYS A 85 19.60 1.39 -1.69
C CYS A 85 21.10 1.68 -1.61
N ALA A 86 21.96 0.67 -1.53
CA ALA A 86 23.42 0.85 -1.47
C ALA A 86 23.97 1.68 -2.65
N HIS A 87 23.44 1.51 -3.86
CA HIS A 87 23.84 2.34 -5.01
C HIS A 87 23.48 3.81 -4.80
N ALA A 88 22.25 4.07 -4.34
CA ALA A 88 21.79 5.41 -4.04
C ALA A 88 22.60 6.06 -2.92
N VAL A 89 22.90 5.30 -1.87
CA VAL A 89 23.76 5.75 -0.78
C VAL A 89 25.15 6.12 -1.30
N ALA A 90 25.77 5.29 -2.15
CA ALA A 90 27.07 5.60 -2.76
C ALA A 90 27.05 6.93 -3.54
N ALA A 91 26.03 7.14 -4.37
CA ALA A 91 25.85 8.40 -5.11
C ALA A 91 25.67 9.61 -4.17
N LEU A 92 24.83 9.48 -3.13
CA LEU A 92 24.61 10.53 -2.12
C LEU A 92 25.88 10.86 -1.35
N LEU A 93 26.66 9.86 -0.94
CA LEU A 93 27.94 10.05 -0.26
C LEU A 93 28.95 10.76 -1.16
N SER A 94 29.02 10.42 -2.45
CA SER A 94 29.93 11.04 -3.41
C SER A 94 29.73 12.55 -3.56
N CYS A 95 28.49 13.02 -3.35
CA CYS A 95 28.13 14.44 -3.38
C CYS A 95 27.92 15.04 -1.98
N ARG A 96 28.40 14.38 -0.92
CA ARG A 96 28.36 14.81 0.49
C ARG A 96 26.95 15.14 1.00
N GLN A 97 25.94 14.42 0.49
CA GLN A 97 24.56 14.56 0.96
C GLN A 97 24.31 13.72 2.21
N ASN A 98 23.41 14.21 3.06
CA ASN A 98 22.95 13.45 4.22
C ASN A 98 21.88 12.43 3.78
N VAL A 99 22.24 11.15 3.81
CA VAL A 99 21.38 10.03 3.39
C VAL A 99 20.01 10.01 4.08
N HIS A 100 19.93 10.39 5.37
CA HIS A 100 18.66 10.38 6.10
C HIS A 100 17.62 11.34 5.50
N ARG A 101 18.05 12.43 4.85
CA ARG A 101 17.16 13.38 4.16
C ARG A 101 16.49 12.81 2.91
N PHE A 102 17.01 11.69 2.42
CA PHE A 102 16.58 11.01 1.21
C PHE A 102 15.71 9.77 1.49
N THR A 103 15.33 9.58 2.76
CA THR A 103 14.38 8.57 3.21
C THR A 103 12.95 9.09 3.22
N GLU A 104 11.97 8.19 3.07
CA GLU A 104 10.57 8.55 3.20
C GLU A 104 10.18 8.91 4.64
N SER A 105 9.31 9.92 4.78
CA SER A 105 8.93 10.47 6.09
C SER A 105 8.25 9.45 7.01
N CYS A 106 7.60 8.43 6.45
CA CYS A 106 6.96 7.35 7.21
C CYS A 106 7.94 6.53 8.06
N PHE A 107 9.24 6.56 7.75
CA PHE A 107 10.28 5.91 8.54
C PHE A 107 10.87 6.79 9.64
N THR A 108 10.48 8.06 9.75
CA THR A 108 11.02 8.95 10.78
C THR A 108 10.42 8.62 12.16
N VAL A 109 11.25 8.72 13.21
CA VAL A 109 10.79 8.59 14.60
C VAL A 109 9.69 9.62 14.91
N ALA A 110 9.83 10.82 14.37
CA ALA A 110 8.83 11.89 14.51
C ALA A 110 7.44 11.46 13.97
N THR A 111 7.39 10.90 12.75
CA THR A 111 6.13 10.44 12.15
C THR A 111 5.56 9.23 12.89
N TYR A 112 6.42 8.32 13.35
CA TYR A 112 6.01 7.19 14.18
C TYR A 112 5.34 7.67 15.48
N ARG A 113 6.01 8.56 16.24
CA ARG A 113 5.48 9.14 17.48
C ARG A 113 4.17 9.87 17.24
N LYS A 114 4.07 10.65 16.16
CA LYS A 114 2.82 11.32 15.78
C LYS A 114 1.69 10.33 15.52
N THR A 115 1.97 9.22 14.83
CA THR A 115 1.00 8.17 14.50
C THR A 115 0.39 7.54 15.76
N TYR A 116 1.20 7.29 16.78
CA TYR A 116 0.75 6.64 18.03
C TYR A 116 0.51 7.62 19.19
N SER A 117 0.46 8.93 18.92
CA SER A 117 0.34 9.97 19.96
C SER A 117 -0.98 9.92 20.73
N GLN A 118 -2.07 9.49 20.09
CA GLN A 118 -3.40 9.48 20.71
C GLN A 118 -3.61 8.29 21.65
N THR A 119 -4.34 8.53 22.73
CA THR A 119 -4.69 7.49 23.71
C THR A 119 -6.04 6.89 23.40
N ILE A 120 -6.11 5.57 23.36
CA ILE A 120 -7.39 4.83 23.33
C ILE A 120 -7.82 4.66 24.78
N HIS A 121 -8.88 5.37 25.18
CA HIS A 121 -9.34 5.38 26.55
C HIS A 121 -10.13 4.09 26.90
N PRO A 122 -10.12 3.66 28.18
CA PRO A 122 -11.01 2.61 28.65
C PRO A 122 -12.46 3.05 28.52
N ILE A 123 -13.34 2.11 28.19
CA ILE A 123 -14.79 2.33 28.19
C ILE A 123 -15.33 1.77 29.51
N PRO A 124 -16.18 2.52 30.24
CA PRO A 124 -16.84 2.02 31.44
C PRO A 124 -17.61 0.72 31.18
N ASP A 125 -17.89 -0.04 32.23
CA ASP A 125 -18.78 -1.20 32.10
C ASP A 125 -20.17 -0.76 31.65
N LYS A 126 -20.88 -1.65 30.93
CA LYS A 126 -22.23 -1.37 30.41
C LYS A 126 -23.21 -0.94 31.51
N SER A 127 -23.04 -1.45 32.73
CA SER A 127 -23.86 -1.07 33.89
C SER A 127 -23.77 0.42 34.25
N LEU A 128 -22.67 1.09 33.89
CA LEU A 128 -22.45 2.51 34.14
C LEU A 128 -22.88 3.40 32.97
N TRP A 129 -23.37 2.80 31.88
CA TRP A 129 -23.79 3.57 30.72
C TRP A 129 -25.14 4.20 31.03
N ARG A 130 -25.22 5.53 30.96
CA ARG A 130 -26.52 6.21 31.03
C ARG A 130 -27.37 5.72 29.88
N GLU A 131 -28.53 5.15 30.20
CA GLU A 131 -29.58 4.96 29.21
C GLU A 131 -29.92 6.35 28.67
N MET A 132 -29.80 6.53 27.35
CA MET A 132 -30.35 7.70 26.68
C MET A 132 -31.88 7.56 26.73
N SER A 133 -32.47 7.81 27.89
CA SER A 133 -33.91 8.05 27.97
C SER A 133 -34.19 9.41 27.35
N GLU A 134 -35.35 9.55 26.71
CA GLU A 134 -35.79 10.78 26.05
C GLU A 134 -36.06 11.97 27.00
N GLY A 135 -35.55 11.92 28.24
CA GLY A 135 -35.64 12.99 29.22
C GLY A 135 -34.25 13.36 29.72
N GLY A 136 -33.63 14.35 29.06
CA GLY A 136 -32.32 14.87 29.43
C GLY A 136 -32.27 15.49 30.83
N ASP A 137 -31.13 15.30 31.48
CA ASP A 137 -30.67 16.06 32.65
C ASP A 137 -30.68 17.57 32.34
N PRO A 138 -31.37 18.42 33.13
CA PRO A 138 -31.44 19.86 32.86
C PRO A 138 -30.11 20.60 33.06
N SER A 139 -29.08 19.93 33.62
CA SER A 139 -27.80 20.55 33.97
C SER A 139 -26.70 20.41 32.90
N VAL A 140 -26.90 19.60 31.87
CA VAL A 140 -25.98 19.49 30.72
C VAL A 140 -26.59 20.28 29.57
N GLY A 141 -26.00 21.44 29.27
CA GLY A 141 -26.47 22.35 28.23
C GLY A 141 -26.87 21.61 26.95
N LYS A 142 -28.03 21.97 26.40
CA LYS A 142 -28.65 21.48 25.16
C LYS A 142 -27.72 21.67 23.95
N GLY A 143 -26.66 20.89 23.86
CA GLY A 143 -25.66 20.89 22.81
C GLY A 143 -25.54 19.51 22.19
N GLY A 144 -26.60 19.07 21.51
CA GLY A 144 -26.56 18.13 20.39
C GLY A 144 -25.89 16.77 20.62
N VAL A 145 -26.64 15.82 21.17
CA VAL A 145 -26.50 14.41 20.78
C VAL A 145 -27.88 13.90 20.37
N GLU A 146 -28.47 14.55 19.36
CA GLU A 146 -29.53 13.91 18.58
C GLU A 146 -28.95 12.61 18.01
N GLY A 147 -29.67 11.51 18.16
CA GLY A 147 -29.18 10.16 17.86
C GLY A 147 -28.46 10.09 16.51
N VAL A 148 -27.13 9.95 16.55
CA VAL A 148 -26.33 9.78 15.34
C VAL A 148 -26.75 8.46 14.70
N VAL A 149 -27.51 8.55 13.61
CA VAL A 149 -27.88 7.39 12.80
C VAL A 149 -26.62 6.87 12.11
N ILE A 150 -25.99 5.86 12.72
CA ILE A 150 -24.85 5.16 12.11
C ILE A 150 -25.39 4.20 11.05
N ASN A 151 -25.42 4.67 9.80
CA ASN A 151 -25.74 3.81 8.68
C ASN A 151 -24.62 2.79 8.44
N PRO A 152 -24.95 1.54 8.04
CA PRO A 152 -23.93 0.60 7.63
C PRO A 152 -23.11 1.20 6.48
N PRO A 153 -21.80 0.88 6.39
CA PRO A 153 -21.00 1.28 5.23
C PRO A 153 -21.71 0.84 3.96
N LYS A 154 -21.75 1.72 2.95
CA LYS A 154 -22.27 1.39 1.62
C LYS A 154 -21.34 0.36 0.98
N SER A 155 -21.50 -0.91 1.33
CA SER A 155 -20.74 -2.01 0.76
C SER A 155 -21.43 -2.43 -0.54
N LEU A 156 -20.82 -2.09 -1.67
CA LEU A 156 -21.16 -2.74 -2.92
C LEU A 156 -20.61 -4.17 -2.83
N ARG A 157 -21.45 -5.18 -3.11
CA ARG A 157 -20.93 -6.53 -3.32
C ARG A 157 -19.94 -6.45 -4.48
N PRO A 158 -18.66 -6.84 -4.29
CA PRO A 158 -17.74 -6.90 -5.41
C PRO A 158 -18.33 -7.83 -6.49
N PRO A 159 -18.11 -7.53 -7.79
CA PRO A 159 -18.53 -8.41 -8.85
C PRO A 159 -18.07 -9.84 -8.54
N GLY A 160 -19.00 -10.80 -8.59
CA GLY A 160 -18.65 -12.20 -8.43
C GLY A 160 -17.54 -12.57 -9.41
N ARG A 161 -16.62 -13.44 -8.98
CA ARG A 161 -15.52 -13.92 -9.85
C ARG A 161 -16.08 -14.29 -11.23
N PRO A 162 -15.62 -13.68 -12.33
CA PRO A 162 -16.05 -14.05 -13.67
C PRO A 162 -15.91 -15.57 -13.81
N ARG A 163 -16.97 -16.25 -14.24
CA ARG A 163 -16.91 -17.69 -14.51
C ARG A 163 -15.76 -17.92 -15.48
N LYS A 164 -14.71 -18.61 -15.04
CA LYS A 164 -13.67 -19.10 -15.95
C LYS A 164 -14.38 -20.05 -16.92
N ARG A 165 -14.64 -19.60 -18.15
CA ARG A 165 -14.90 -20.54 -19.26
C ARG A 165 -13.64 -21.40 -19.37
N ARG A 166 -13.70 -22.63 -18.87
CA ARG A 166 -12.65 -23.62 -19.14
C ARG A 166 -12.74 -23.91 -20.63
N ALA A 167 -11.82 -23.36 -21.42
CA ALA A 167 -11.53 -23.92 -22.74
C ALA A 167 -11.00 -25.32 -22.50
N ARG A 168 -11.77 -26.36 -22.85
CA ARG A 168 -11.27 -27.73 -22.85
C ARG A 168 -10.18 -27.83 -23.92
N ALA A 169 -9.14 -28.64 -23.68
CA ALA A 169 -8.04 -28.80 -24.64
C ALA A 169 -8.54 -29.25 -26.04
N GLU A 170 -9.62 -30.03 -26.08
CA GLU A 170 -10.31 -30.49 -27.30
C GLU A 170 -10.90 -29.37 -28.16
N ASP A 171 -11.09 -28.16 -27.61
CA ASP A 171 -11.63 -26.99 -28.32
C ASP A 171 -10.52 -26.22 -29.06
N ARG A 172 -9.24 -26.52 -28.78
CA ARG A 172 -8.08 -25.95 -29.51
C ARG A 172 -7.74 -26.86 -30.68
N GLY A 173 -8.21 -26.48 -31.87
CA GLY A 173 -7.90 -27.19 -33.13
C GLY A 173 -9.09 -27.90 -33.78
N ARG A 174 -10.28 -27.88 -33.17
CA ARG A 174 -11.49 -28.37 -33.83
C ARG A 174 -11.85 -27.43 -34.97
N VAL A 175 -11.63 -27.87 -36.22
CA VAL A 175 -12.11 -27.17 -37.41
C VAL A 175 -13.63 -27.02 -37.27
N LYS A 176 -14.08 -25.77 -37.09
CA LYS A 176 -15.51 -25.47 -37.01
C LYS A 176 -16.11 -25.86 -38.37
N ARG A 177 -17.05 -26.82 -38.37
CA ARG A 177 -17.77 -27.18 -39.60
C ARG A 177 -18.43 -25.91 -40.15
N VAL A 178 -18.13 -25.59 -41.40
CA VAL A 178 -18.73 -24.45 -42.10
C VAL A 178 -20.20 -24.77 -42.32
N VAL A 179 -21.06 -23.99 -41.68
CA VAL A 179 -22.51 -24.10 -41.83
C VAL A 179 -22.89 -23.51 -43.19
N HIS A 180 -23.63 -24.30 -43.98
CA HIS A 180 -24.22 -23.87 -45.24
C HIS A 180 -25.73 -23.74 -45.06
N CYS A 181 -26.29 -22.62 -45.49
CA CYS A 181 -27.71 -22.37 -45.44
C CYS A 181 -28.43 -23.24 -46.48
N SER A 182 -29.34 -24.11 -46.08
CA SER A 182 -30.08 -24.98 -47.02
C SER A 182 -31.06 -24.25 -47.94
N ARG A 183 -31.18 -22.92 -47.83
CA ARG A 183 -32.07 -22.10 -48.67
C ARG A 183 -31.32 -21.32 -49.73
N CYS A 184 -30.25 -20.62 -49.37
CA CYS A 184 -29.45 -19.85 -50.33
C CYS A 184 -28.09 -20.50 -50.66
N ASN A 185 -27.77 -21.65 -50.05
CA ASN A 185 -26.50 -22.36 -50.14
C ASN A 185 -25.24 -21.55 -49.75
N GLN A 186 -25.40 -20.33 -49.22
CA GLN A 186 -24.28 -19.54 -48.72
C GLN A 186 -23.86 -19.98 -47.31
N THR A 187 -22.61 -19.69 -46.97
CA THR A 187 -22.02 -20.07 -45.68
C THR A 187 -22.24 -19.01 -44.60
N GLY A 188 -22.09 -19.40 -43.34
CA GLY A 188 -22.04 -18.47 -42.20
C GLY A 188 -23.38 -18.19 -41.50
N HIS A 189 -24.48 -18.78 -41.94
CA HIS A 189 -25.79 -18.67 -41.28
C HIS A 189 -26.65 -19.92 -41.51
N PHE A 190 -27.68 -20.09 -40.67
CA PHE A 190 -28.65 -21.19 -40.81
C PHE A 190 -29.88 -20.73 -41.59
N ARG A 191 -30.68 -21.67 -42.11
CA ARG A 191 -31.93 -21.36 -42.84
C ARG A 191 -32.87 -20.45 -42.03
N THR A 192 -32.91 -20.62 -40.72
CA THR A 192 -33.74 -19.83 -39.79
C THR A 192 -33.33 -18.38 -39.67
N THR A 193 -32.07 -18.05 -39.99
CA THR A 193 -31.52 -16.69 -39.94
C THR A 193 -31.16 -16.17 -41.33
N CYS A 194 -31.68 -16.78 -42.38
CA CYS A 194 -31.40 -16.41 -43.76
C CYS A 194 -32.26 -15.22 -44.18
N ALA A 195 -31.61 -14.12 -44.56
CA ALA A 195 -32.26 -12.89 -45.03
C ALA A 195 -32.57 -12.89 -46.53
N ALA A 196 -32.29 -13.99 -47.27
CA ALA A 196 -32.67 -14.09 -48.67
C ALA A 196 -34.22 -14.08 -48.81
N PRO A 197 -34.77 -13.51 -49.89
CA PRO A 197 -36.21 -13.59 -50.19
C PRO A 197 -36.64 -15.03 -50.50
N ILE A 198 -37.92 -15.37 -50.27
CA ILE A 198 -38.46 -16.75 -50.44
C ILE A 198 -38.68 -16.98 -51.92
#